data_AF-A0AB37TM98-F1
#
_entry.id   AF-A0AB37TM98-F1
#
_cell.length_a   1.000
_cell.length_b   1.000
_cell.length_c   1.000
_cell.angle_alpha   90.00
_cell.angle_beta   90.00
_cell.angle_gamma   90.00
#
_symmetry.space_group_name_H-M   'P 1'
#
loop_
_entity.id
_entity.type
_entity.pdbx_description
1 polymer ?
#
loop_
_entity_poly.entity_id
_entity_poly.type
_entity_poly.pdbx_seq_one_letter_code
_entity_poly.pdbx_strand_id
1 'polypeptide(L)'
;MSPVQAVLFDRDGTLVHDVPYNGDPDLVRPVDGAREAVALLREHGIRVGVVTNQSGVARGLLTDTDVRRVNRRIDELVGPFDVWAVCPHGPDDGCHCRKPRPGMILWAAGRVCAAPADCVVIGDIGADMEAAEHAGAHGILVPNDRTRPEETTAAAHVAPNLLTAVRAVLDGPPEGRVLVDERPIEAAFDASTPGSAHVPRRAVPGAEADRSRAAVDTRGRPR
;
A
#
# COMPACT_ATOMS: atom_id res chain seq x y z
N MET A 1 -9.89 22.03 1.11
CA MET A 1 -10.20 20.69 1.69
C MET A 1 -9.08 20.34 2.66
N SER A 2 -9.38 19.69 3.77
CA SER A 2 -8.34 19.24 4.71
C SER A 2 -7.50 18.14 4.05
N PRO A 3 -6.17 18.13 4.25
CA PRO A 3 -5.32 17.10 3.69
C PRO A 3 -5.59 15.75 4.38
N VAL A 4 -5.45 14.64 3.65
CA VAL A 4 -5.52 13.31 4.24
C VAL A 4 -4.41 13.16 5.28
N GLN A 5 -4.78 12.73 6.49
CA GLN A 5 -3.85 12.57 7.62
C GLN A 5 -3.52 11.11 7.91
N ALA A 6 -4.43 10.19 7.58
CA ALA A 6 -4.21 8.77 7.80
C ALA A 6 -4.82 7.89 6.70
N VAL A 7 -4.15 6.79 6.41
CA VAL A 7 -4.69 5.70 5.60
C VAL A 7 -4.78 4.44 6.44
N LEU A 8 -5.97 3.83 6.45
CA LEU A 8 -6.28 2.62 7.17
C LEU A 8 -6.55 1.50 6.17
N PHE A 9 -5.69 0.51 6.12
CA PHE A 9 -5.80 -0.59 5.18
C PHE A 9 -6.58 -1.75 5.79
N ASP A 10 -7.40 -2.44 4.99
CA ASP A 10 -7.67 -3.85 5.27
C ASP A 10 -6.38 -4.69 5.10
N ARG A 11 -6.35 -5.87 5.71
CA ARG A 11 -5.19 -6.75 5.70
C ARG A 11 -5.24 -7.75 4.55
N ASP A 12 -6.25 -8.62 4.55
CA ASP A 12 -6.28 -9.86 3.76
C ASP A 12 -7.02 -9.59 2.45
N GLY A 13 -6.34 -9.72 1.32
CA GLY A 13 -6.87 -9.33 0.00
C GLY A 13 -6.49 -7.89 -0.40
N THR A 14 -5.98 -7.10 0.54
CA THR A 14 -5.55 -5.70 0.33
C THR A 14 -4.04 -5.49 0.49
N LEU A 15 -3.46 -5.74 1.68
CA LEU A 15 -2.02 -5.60 1.90
C LEU A 15 -1.25 -6.89 1.59
N VAL A 16 -1.89 -8.03 1.86
CA VAL A 16 -1.36 -9.37 1.63
C VAL A 16 -2.41 -10.22 0.92
N HIS A 17 -1.98 -11.25 0.21
CA HIS A 17 -2.90 -12.20 -0.40
C HIS A 17 -3.75 -12.90 0.69
N ASP A 18 -5.07 -13.00 0.46
CA ASP A 18 -5.98 -13.66 1.40
C ASP A 18 -5.73 -15.17 1.43
N VAL A 19 -5.24 -15.63 2.58
CA VAL A 19 -5.12 -17.05 2.93
C VAL A 19 -6.16 -17.32 4.04
N PRO A 20 -7.19 -18.16 3.78
CA PRO A 20 -8.27 -18.38 4.74
C PRO A 20 -7.76 -18.79 6.12
N TYR A 21 -8.11 -17.99 7.14
CA TYR A 21 -7.70 -18.21 8.53
C TYR A 21 -6.19 -18.40 8.70
N ASN A 22 -5.39 -17.54 8.07
CA ASN A 22 -3.94 -17.62 8.18
C ASN A 22 -3.44 -17.33 9.61
N GLY A 23 -2.87 -18.34 10.26
CA GLY A 23 -2.14 -18.24 11.52
C GLY A 23 -0.63 -18.44 11.38
N ASP A 24 -0.14 -18.64 10.15
CA ASP A 24 1.24 -18.94 9.85
C ASP A 24 1.95 -17.77 9.16
N PRO A 25 2.92 -17.11 9.83
CA PRO A 25 3.77 -16.09 9.24
C PRO A 25 4.42 -16.50 7.91
N ASP A 26 4.75 -17.78 7.73
CA ASP A 26 5.46 -18.24 6.53
C ASP A 26 4.57 -18.26 5.29
N LEU A 27 3.25 -18.12 5.45
CA LEU A 27 2.28 -17.98 4.35
C LEU A 27 2.01 -16.52 3.99
N VAL A 28 2.55 -15.54 4.72
CA VAL A 28 2.36 -14.12 4.43
C VAL A 28 3.05 -13.76 3.11
N ARG A 29 2.26 -13.29 2.14
CA ARG A 29 2.73 -12.79 0.84
C ARG A 29 2.12 -11.41 0.60
N PRO A 30 2.90 -10.32 0.61
CA PRO A 30 2.41 -9.00 0.23
C PRO A 30 1.85 -9.00 -1.18
N VAL A 31 0.81 -8.20 -1.43
CA VAL A 31 0.38 -7.93 -2.81
C VAL A 31 1.39 -7.03 -3.52
N ASP A 32 1.32 -7.00 -4.85
CA ASP A 32 2.17 -6.14 -5.67
C ASP A 32 2.04 -4.66 -5.26
N GLY A 33 3.18 -4.00 -5.05
CA GLY A 33 3.23 -2.59 -4.67
C GLY A 33 2.89 -2.28 -3.21
N ALA A 34 2.55 -3.25 -2.35
CA ALA A 34 2.14 -2.96 -0.96
C ALA A 34 3.20 -2.21 -0.15
N ARG A 35 4.46 -2.66 -0.22
CA ARG A 35 5.57 -2.00 0.47
C ARG A 35 5.84 -0.60 -0.06
N GLU A 36 5.76 -0.42 -1.39
CA GLU A 36 5.92 0.89 -2.02
C GLU A 36 4.81 1.84 -1.60
N ALA A 37 3.55 1.38 -1.62
CA ALA A 37 2.38 2.15 -1.24
C ALA A 37 2.47 2.65 0.20
N VAL A 38 2.84 1.78 1.15
CA VAL A 38 3.03 2.17 2.56
C VAL A 38 4.21 3.13 2.73
N ALA A 39 5.35 2.87 2.06
CA ALA A 39 6.51 3.76 2.11
C ALA A 39 6.15 5.17 1.59
N LEU A 40 5.43 5.25 0.48
CA LEU A 40 5.07 6.51 -0.16
C LEU A 40 4.20 7.39 0.75
N LEU A 41 3.21 6.81 1.44
CA LEU A 41 2.40 7.55 2.42
C LEU A 41 3.24 8.09 3.58
N ARG A 42 4.16 7.26 4.10
CA ARG A 42 5.04 7.65 5.21
C ARG A 42 6.00 8.77 4.81
N GLU A 43 6.53 8.75 3.59
CA GLU A 43 7.36 9.82 3.03
C GLU A 43 6.62 11.17 2.97
N HIS A 44 5.29 11.14 2.80
CA HIS A 44 4.42 12.31 2.83
C HIS A 44 3.91 12.66 4.24
N GLY A 45 4.39 11.98 5.28
CA GLY A 45 4.00 12.22 6.67
C GLY A 45 2.58 11.73 7.00
N ILE A 46 1.95 10.97 6.12
CA ILE A 46 0.62 10.39 6.33
C ILE A 46 0.75 9.15 7.21
N ARG A 47 -0.11 9.06 8.24
CA ARG A 47 -0.12 7.91 9.15
C ARG A 47 -0.72 6.69 8.48
N VAL A 48 -0.17 5.52 8.79
CA VAL A 48 -0.60 4.25 8.19
C VAL A 48 -1.05 3.30 9.28
N GLY A 49 -2.23 2.71 9.12
CA GLY A 49 -2.80 1.76 10.06
C GLY A 49 -3.47 0.59 9.35
N VAL A 50 -3.77 -0.47 10.10
CA VAL A 50 -4.49 -1.64 9.60
C VAL A 50 -5.77 -1.84 10.41
N VAL A 51 -6.88 -2.09 9.73
CA VAL A 51 -8.20 -2.38 10.30
C VAL A 51 -8.71 -3.71 9.73
N THR A 52 -8.71 -4.79 10.52
CA THR A 52 -8.97 -6.15 9.99
C THR A 52 -9.92 -6.99 10.83
N ASN A 53 -10.80 -7.73 10.15
CA ASN A 53 -11.71 -8.70 10.76
C ASN A 53 -11.03 -10.09 10.83
N GLN A 54 -10.72 -10.58 12.04
CA GLN A 54 -10.06 -11.87 12.28
C GLN A 54 -10.99 -12.88 12.97
N SER A 55 -12.12 -13.19 12.32
CA SER A 55 -13.15 -14.09 12.89
C SER A 55 -12.72 -15.54 13.11
N GLY A 56 -11.54 -15.94 12.63
CA GLY A 56 -10.96 -17.24 12.96
C GLY A 56 -10.76 -17.41 14.47
N VAL A 57 -10.57 -16.30 15.21
CA VAL A 57 -10.43 -16.32 16.68
C VAL A 57 -11.72 -16.75 17.37
N ALA A 58 -12.84 -16.09 17.08
CA ALA A 58 -14.15 -16.49 17.62
C ALA A 58 -14.56 -17.92 17.21
N ARG A 59 -14.05 -18.42 16.08
CA ARG A 59 -14.28 -19.80 15.60
C ARG A 59 -13.35 -20.83 16.23
N GLY A 60 -12.39 -20.43 17.06
CA GLY A 60 -11.37 -21.33 17.63
C GLY A 60 -10.37 -21.88 16.62
N LEU A 61 -10.32 -21.30 15.41
CA LEU A 61 -9.39 -21.68 14.33
C LEU A 61 -8.04 -20.96 14.46
N LEU A 62 -8.03 -19.82 15.15
CA LEU A 62 -6.85 -19.00 15.38
C LEU A 62 -6.78 -18.59 16.85
N THR A 63 -5.57 -18.47 17.38
CA THR A 63 -5.34 -17.77 18.64
C THR A 63 -5.00 -16.31 18.39
N ASP A 64 -5.18 -15.46 19.41
CA ASP A 64 -4.67 -14.08 19.37
C ASP A 64 -3.15 -14.03 19.11
N THR A 65 -2.41 -15.05 19.55
CA THR A 65 -0.97 -15.15 19.32
C THR A 65 -0.67 -15.38 17.85
N ASP A 66 -1.43 -16.24 17.17
CA ASP A 66 -1.27 -16.50 15.74
C ASP A 66 -1.49 -15.22 14.92
N VAL A 67 -2.58 -14.50 15.22
CA VAL A 67 -2.87 -13.21 14.58
C VAL A 67 -1.73 -12.22 14.80
N ARG A 68 -1.21 -12.11 16.03
CA ARG A 68 -0.07 -11.20 16.32
C ARG A 68 1.21 -11.61 15.58
N ARG A 69 1.48 -12.90 15.42
CA ARG A 69 2.64 -13.41 14.68
C ARG A 69 2.53 -13.05 13.19
N VAL A 70 1.36 -13.25 12.60
CA VAL A 70 1.09 -12.85 11.21
C VAL A 70 1.21 -11.33 11.04
N ASN A 71 0.59 -10.53 11.91
CA ASN A 71 0.68 -9.07 11.83
C ASN A 71 2.13 -8.58 11.94
N ARG A 72 2.94 -9.15 12.83
CA ARG A 72 4.37 -8.83 12.95
C ARG A 72 5.11 -9.12 11.64
N ARG A 73 4.81 -10.24 10.99
CA ARG A 73 5.44 -10.58 9.72
C ARG A 73 5.07 -9.59 8.61
N ILE A 74 3.84 -9.06 8.65
CA ILE A 74 3.40 -8.00 7.71
C ILE A 74 4.13 -6.69 8.02
N ASP A 75 4.30 -6.32 9.29
CA ASP A 75 5.12 -5.16 9.68
C ASP A 75 6.57 -5.26 9.13
N GLU A 76 7.18 -6.44 9.20
CA GLU A 76 8.53 -6.68 8.67
C GLU A 76 8.62 -6.55 7.14
N LEU A 77 7.59 -7.00 6.42
CA LEU A 77 7.59 -7.06 4.96
C LEU A 77 7.08 -5.78 4.28
N VAL A 78 6.12 -5.10 4.91
CA VAL A 78 5.34 -4.02 4.30
C VAL A 78 5.39 -2.74 5.14
N GLY A 79 5.37 -2.87 6.46
CA GLY A 79 5.25 -1.76 7.40
C GLY A 79 6.56 -0.99 7.66
N PRO A 80 6.74 -0.41 8.87
CA PRO A 80 5.88 -0.57 10.05
C PRO A 80 4.59 0.27 9.99
N PHE A 81 3.53 -0.24 10.62
CA PHE A 81 2.26 0.47 10.79
C PHE A 81 2.20 1.21 12.14
N ASP A 82 1.55 2.37 12.16
CA ASP A 82 1.38 3.19 13.36
C ASP A 82 0.29 2.61 14.27
N VAL A 83 -0.67 1.85 13.72
CA VAL A 83 -1.75 1.22 14.47
C VAL A 83 -2.26 -0.07 13.82
N TRP A 84 -2.54 -1.07 14.65
CA TRP A 84 -3.27 -2.28 14.28
C TRP A 84 -4.58 -2.34 15.07
N ALA A 85 -5.72 -2.26 14.38
CA ALA A 85 -7.05 -2.51 14.92
C ALA A 85 -7.56 -3.85 14.39
N VAL A 86 -7.82 -4.78 15.32
CA VAL A 86 -8.19 -6.15 14.99
C VAL A 86 -9.50 -6.48 15.68
N CYS A 87 -10.48 -6.97 14.91
CA CYS A 87 -11.72 -7.51 15.45
C CYS A 87 -11.65 -9.05 15.48
N PRO A 88 -11.57 -9.69 16.66
CA PRO A 88 -11.52 -11.16 16.77
C PRO A 88 -12.90 -11.83 16.66
N HIS A 89 -13.97 -11.03 16.72
CA HIS A 89 -15.36 -11.51 16.88
C HIS A 89 -15.97 -12.11 15.61
N GLY A 90 -16.91 -13.03 15.84
CA GLY A 90 -17.79 -13.60 14.83
C GLY A 90 -18.92 -12.64 14.39
N PRO A 91 -19.71 -13.02 13.38
CA PRO A 91 -20.82 -12.21 12.89
C PRO A 91 -21.91 -11.95 13.95
N ASP A 92 -22.17 -12.93 14.82
CA ASP A 92 -23.31 -12.91 15.75
C ASP A 92 -22.97 -12.40 17.15
N ASP A 93 -21.71 -12.02 17.41
CA ASP A 93 -21.21 -11.60 18.73
C ASP A 93 -21.71 -10.21 19.15
N GLY A 94 -22.44 -9.48 18.29
CA GLY A 94 -23.01 -8.17 18.60
C GLY A 94 -21.97 -7.06 18.87
N CYS A 95 -20.71 -7.25 18.47
CA CYS A 95 -19.64 -6.29 18.74
C CYS A 95 -19.76 -5.00 17.90
N HIS A 96 -19.11 -3.92 18.36
CA HIS A 96 -19.05 -2.64 17.64
C HIS A 96 -17.86 -2.50 16.69
N CYS A 97 -16.92 -3.45 16.70
CA CYS A 97 -15.67 -3.34 15.96
C CYS A 97 -15.70 -4.07 14.61
N ARG A 98 -16.48 -5.15 14.45
CA ARG A 98 -16.50 -5.95 13.21
C ARG A 98 -17.05 -5.12 12.05
N LYS A 99 -16.26 -4.94 10.98
CA LYS A 99 -16.74 -4.31 9.73
C LYS A 99 -17.96 -5.10 9.21
N PRO A 100 -19.08 -4.43 8.84
CA PRO A 100 -19.19 -3.01 8.44
C PRO A 100 -19.42 -1.99 9.58
N ARG A 101 -19.30 -2.38 10.85
CA ARG A 101 -19.35 -1.41 11.96
C ARG A 101 -18.08 -0.52 11.95
N PRO A 102 -18.20 0.77 12.33
CA PRO A 102 -17.10 1.73 12.21
C PRO A 102 -16.09 1.67 13.36
N GLY A 103 -16.31 0.84 14.39
CA GLY A 103 -15.59 0.94 15.66
C GLY A 103 -14.07 0.81 15.54
N MET A 104 -13.56 -0.07 14.67
CA MET A 104 -12.11 -0.18 14.45
C MET A 104 -11.52 1.08 13.79
N ILE A 105 -12.22 1.65 12.81
CA ILE A 105 -11.77 2.85 12.10
C ILE A 105 -11.74 4.05 13.05
N LEU A 106 -12.81 4.27 13.82
CA LEU A 106 -12.89 5.35 14.80
C LEU A 106 -11.79 5.24 15.86
N TRP A 107 -11.55 4.02 16.35
CA TRP A 107 -10.49 3.76 17.32
C TRP A 107 -9.10 4.00 16.71
N ALA A 108 -8.84 3.50 15.49
CA ALA A 108 -7.56 3.66 14.81
C ALA A 108 -7.27 5.13 14.50
N ALA A 109 -8.25 5.87 13.98
CA ALA A 109 -8.16 7.31 13.72
C ALA A 109 -7.77 8.09 15.00
N GLY A 110 -8.43 7.80 16.12
CA GLY A 110 -8.09 8.39 17.42
C GLY A 110 -6.67 8.06 17.88
N ARG A 111 -6.16 6.84 17.63
CA ARG A 111 -4.79 6.44 17.99
C ARG A 111 -3.71 7.14 17.18
N VAL A 112 -4.01 7.50 15.93
CA VAL A 112 -3.08 8.25 15.07
C VAL A 112 -3.33 9.76 15.09
N CYS A 113 -4.22 10.23 15.97
CA CYS A 113 -4.60 11.63 16.12
C CYS A 113 -5.17 12.28 14.84
N ALA A 114 -5.93 11.52 14.05
CA ALA A 114 -6.64 11.98 12.87
C ALA A 114 -8.15 12.04 13.11
N ALA A 115 -8.84 13.03 12.53
CA ALA A 115 -10.30 12.99 12.46
C ALA A 115 -10.75 11.94 11.43
N PRO A 116 -11.88 11.25 11.62
CA PRO A 116 -12.35 10.26 10.64
C PRO A 116 -12.49 10.82 9.23
N ALA A 117 -12.93 12.07 9.08
CA ALA A 117 -13.05 12.74 7.79
C ALA A 117 -11.71 13.00 7.08
N ASP A 118 -10.59 12.95 7.82
CA ASP A 118 -9.24 13.08 7.28
C ASP A 118 -8.57 11.70 7.08
N CYS A 119 -9.34 10.61 7.26
CA CYS A 119 -8.90 9.24 7.04
C CYS A 119 -9.41 8.70 5.70
N VAL A 120 -8.58 7.89 5.05
CA VAL A 120 -8.97 7.07 3.90
C VAL A 120 -8.85 5.59 4.28
N VAL A 121 -9.90 4.82 4.07
CA VAL A 121 -9.89 3.36 4.23
C VAL A 121 -9.69 2.73 2.86
N ILE A 122 -8.70 1.85 2.74
CA ILE A 122 -8.46 1.07 1.52
C ILE A 122 -8.72 -0.40 1.81
N GLY A 123 -9.62 -1.02 1.06
CA GLY A 123 -10.04 -2.41 1.26
C GLY A 123 -10.54 -3.05 -0.03
N ASP A 124 -10.80 -4.36 -0.02
CA ASP A 124 -11.16 -5.13 -1.21
C ASP A 124 -12.63 -5.59 -1.23
N ILE A 125 -13.36 -5.41 -0.12
CA ILE A 125 -14.76 -5.84 0.01
C ILE A 125 -15.70 -4.69 0.39
N GLY A 126 -16.99 -4.88 0.12
CA GLY A 126 -18.01 -3.86 0.40
C GLY A 126 -18.12 -3.50 1.88
N ALA A 127 -17.88 -4.47 2.77
CA ALA A 127 -17.90 -4.23 4.22
C ALA A 127 -16.86 -3.21 4.68
N ASP A 128 -15.74 -3.05 3.96
CA ASP A 128 -14.73 -2.01 4.25
C ASP A 128 -15.26 -0.63 3.90
N MET A 129 -15.92 -0.53 2.75
CA MET A 129 -16.49 0.71 2.24
C MET A 129 -17.65 1.19 3.13
N GLU A 130 -18.54 0.27 3.52
CA GLU A 130 -19.61 0.57 4.47
C GLU A 130 -19.04 1.00 5.84
N ALA A 131 -17.96 0.35 6.32
CA ALA A 131 -17.34 0.74 7.58
C ALA A 131 -16.72 2.15 7.51
N ALA A 132 -16.10 2.50 6.38
CA ALA A 132 -15.56 3.82 6.12
C ALA A 132 -16.65 4.88 6.13
N GLU A 133 -17.74 4.64 5.37
CA GLU A 133 -18.89 5.53 5.30
C GLU A 133 -19.53 5.73 6.69
N HIS A 134 -19.79 4.65 7.43
CA HIS A 134 -20.33 4.73 8.79
C HIS A 134 -19.43 5.48 9.78
N ALA A 135 -18.11 5.50 9.54
CA ALA A 135 -17.16 6.24 10.35
C ALA A 135 -17.07 7.73 9.95
N GLY A 136 -17.64 8.12 8.81
CA GLY A 136 -17.44 9.44 8.20
C GLY A 136 -16.06 9.59 7.57
N ALA A 137 -15.41 8.49 7.19
CA ALA A 137 -14.15 8.44 6.47
C ALA A 137 -14.36 8.25 4.96
N HIS A 138 -13.32 8.48 4.18
CA HIS A 138 -13.32 8.14 2.76
C HIS A 138 -13.01 6.65 2.56
N GLY A 139 -13.61 6.01 1.56
CA GLY A 139 -13.35 4.61 1.22
C GLY A 139 -12.89 4.47 -0.23
N ILE A 140 -11.81 3.73 -0.47
CA ILE A 140 -11.36 3.32 -1.80
C ILE A 140 -11.35 1.80 -1.87
N LEU A 141 -12.15 1.25 -2.77
CA LEU A 141 -12.18 -0.18 -3.02
C LEU A 141 -11.09 -0.55 -4.05
N VAL A 142 -10.28 -1.56 -3.73
CA VAL A 142 -9.28 -2.15 -4.63
C VAL A 142 -9.70 -3.58 -4.93
N PRO A 143 -10.31 -3.85 -6.10
CA PRO A 143 -10.82 -5.18 -6.42
C PRO A 143 -9.70 -6.22 -6.54
N ASN A 144 -10.01 -7.45 -6.12
CA ASN A 144 -9.25 -8.65 -6.43
C ASN A 144 -10.18 -9.76 -6.97
N ASP A 145 -9.66 -10.96 -7.18
CA ASP A 145 -10.43 -12.09 -7.74
C ASP A 145 -11.63 -12.53 -6.87
N ARG A 146 -11.68 -12.10 -5.61
CA ARG A 146 -12.74 -12.42 -4.64
C ARG A 146 -13.74 -11.28 -4.44
N THR A 147 -13.37 -10.06 -4.84
CA THR A 147 -14.27 -8.92 -4.84
C THR A 147 -15.44 -9.16 -5.78
N ARG A 148 -16.66 -8.99 -5.27
CA ARG A 148 -17.85 -9.25 -6.08
C ARG A 148 -18.16 -8.05 -6.97
N PRO A 149 -18.62 -8.25 -8.22
CA PRO A 149 -18.90 -7.14 -9.15
C PRO A 149 -19.89 -6.10 -8.59
N GLU A 150 -20.86 -6.53 -7.77
CA GLU A 150 -21.79 -5.63 -7.10
C GLU A 150 -21.11 -4.69 -6.09
N GLU A 151 -20.03 -5.14 -5.42
CA GLU A 151 -19.27 -4.32 -4.45
C GLU A 151 -18.51 -3.23 -5.18
N THR A 152 -17.85 -3.56 -6.29
CA THR A 152 -17.19 -2.59 -7.17
C THR A 152 -18.18 -1.58 -7.75
N THR A 153 -19.39 -2.03 -8.10
CA THR A 153 -20.43 -1.14 -8.63
C THR A 153 -20.96 -0.21 -7.53
N ALA A 154 -21.10 -0.68 -6.30
CA ALA A 154 -21.62 0.11 -5.19
C ALA A 154 -20.60 1.08 -4.59
N ALA A 155 -19.30 0.79 -4.69
CA ALA A 155 -18.25 1.61 -4.11
C ALA A 155 -18.24 3.04 -4.66
N ALA A 156 -18.05 4.01 -3.75
CA ALA A 156 -17.94 5.42 -4.10
C ALA A 156 -16.68 5.70 -4.94
N HIS A 157 -15.57 5.04 -4.60
CA HIS A 157 -14.29 5.14 -5.29
C HIS A 157 -13.71 3.75 -5.51
N VAL A 158 -13.24 3.48 -6.72
CA VAL A 158 -12.57 2.22 -7.08
C VAL A 158 -11.22 2.52 -7.70
N ALA A 159 -10.16 1.88 -7.21
CA ALA A 159 -8.85 1.91 -7.83
C ALA A 159 -8.46 0.53 -8.38
N PRO A 160 -7.78 0.44 -9.53
CA PRO A 160 -7.43 -0.83 -10.16
C PRO A 160 -6.35 -1.62 -9.39
N ASN A 161 -5.58 -0.96 -8.53
CA ASN A 161 -4.57 -1.57 -7.67
C ASN A 161 -4.25 -0.66 -6.47
N LEU A 162 -3.54 -1.24 -5.49
CA LEU A 162 -3.20 -0.57 -4.24
C LEU A 162 -2.36 0.70 -4.45
N LEU A 163 -1.42 0.67 -5.40
CA LEU A 163 -0.55 1.82 -5.65
C LEU A 163 -1.33 2.97 -6.27
N THR A 164 -2.22 2.73 -7.24
CA THR A 164 -3.13 3.75 -7.78
C THR A 164 -4.01 4.35 -6.67
N ALA A 165 -4.54 3.54 -5.75
CA ALA A 165 -5.32 4.02 -4.62
C ALA A 165 -4.51 4.99 -3.74
N VAL A 166 -3.30 4.59 -3.33
CA VAL A 166 -2.43 5.42 -2.50
C VAL A 166 -1.99 6.69 -3.21
N ARG A 167 -1.72 6.61 -4.51
CA ARG A 167 -1.33 7.77 -5.31
C ARG A 167 -2.43 8.82 -5.35
N ALA A 168 -3.68 8.40 -5.54
CA ALA A 168 -4.84 9.31 -5.49
C ALA A 168 -4.97 10.00 -4.12
N VAL A 169 -4.66 9.31 -3.03
CA VAL A 169 -4.67 9.88 -1.66
C VAL A 169 -3.68 11.04 -1.51
N LEU A 170 -2.55 11.03 -2.22
CA LEU A 170 -1.56 12.09 -2.14
C LEU A 170 -2.03 13.40 -2.80
N ASP A 171 -2.89 13.29 -3.81
CA ASP A 171 -3.47 14.44 -4.49
C ASP A 171 -4.58 15.08 -3.65
N GLY A 172 -5.19 14.31 -2.75
CA GLY A 172 -6.20 14.75 -1.79
C GLY A 172 -7.16 13.62 -1.39
N PRO A 173 -8.25 13.95 -0.69
CA PRO A 173 -9.36 13.02 -0.53
C PRO A 173 -9.84 12.54 -1.91
N PRO A 174 -10.18 11.25 -2.07
CA PRO A 174 -10.54 10.72 -3.37
C PRO A 174 -11.76 11.44 -3.96
N GLU A 175 -11.67 11.81 -5.24
CA GLU A 175 -12.74 12.42 -6.02
C GLU A 175 -13.11 11.53 -7.23
N GLY A 176 -14.36 11.59 -7.68
CA GLY A 176 -14.84 10.80 -8.84
C GLY A 176 -15.03 9.31 -8.54
N ARG A 177 -15.73 8.57 -9.42
CA ARG A 177 -16.13 7.18 -9.11
C ARG A 177 -15.04 6.13 -9.33
N VAL A 178 -14.19 6.35 -10.32
CA VAL A 178 -13.11 5.43 -10.71
C VAL A 178 -11.82 6.22 -10.73
N LEU A 179 -10.84 5.73 -9.97
CA LEU A 179 -9.51 6.29 -9.85
C LEU A 179 -8.62 5.63 -10.90
N VAL A 180 -8.07 6.45 -11.80
CA VAL A 180 -7.14 6.01 -12.84
C VAL A 180 -5.74 6.50 -12.51
N ASP A 181 -4.72 5.74 -12.89
CA ASP A 181 -3.36 6.24 -12.80
C ASP A 181 -3.11 7.19 -13.97
N GLU A 182 -3.18 8.50 -13.72
CA GLU A 182 -2.94 9.52 -14.74
C GLU A 182 -1.44 9.79 -14.96
N ARG A 183 -0.54 9.19 -14.15
CA ARG A 183 0.90 9.38 -14.35
C ARG A 183 1.41 8.48 -15.48
N PRO A 184 2.14 9.05 -16.47
CA PRO A 184 2.81 8.24 -17.48
C PRO A 184 3.71 7.18 -16.83
N ILE A 185 3.69 5.95 -17.36
CA ILE A 185 4.48 4.77 -16.94
C ILE A 185 5.97 5.11 -16.74
N GLU A 186 6.47 6.13 -17.42
CA GLU A 186 7.86 6.62 -17.35
C GLU A 186 8.25 7.23 -15.99
N ALA A 187 7.30 7.81 -15.24
CA ALA A 187 7.58 8.42 -13.93
C ALA A 187 7.81 7.41 -12.80
N ALA A 188 7.47 6.13 -13.01
CA ALA A 188 7.67 5.06 -12.03
C ALA A 188 9.12 4.50 -12.04
N PHE A 189 9.95 4.88 -13.02
CA PHE A 189 11.31 4.38 -13.16
C PHE A 189 12.42 5.41 -12.85
N ASP A 190 12.09 6.68 -12.62
CA ASP A 190 13.10 7.70 -12.32
C ASP A 190 13.28 7.91 -10.81
N ALA A 191 13.90 6.92 -10.16
CA ALA A 191 14.55 7.11 -8.87
C ALA A 191 15.93 7.77 -9.06
N SER A 192 15.95 8.99 -9.60
CA SER A 192 17.14 9.85 -9.63
C SER A 192 16.96 11.01 -8.66
N THR A 193 17.59 10.89 -7.49
CA THR A 193 17.68 11.96 -6.47
C THR A 193 18.33 13.22 -7.05
N PRO A 194 17.91 14.44 -6.66
CA PRO A 194 18.50 15.70 -7.14
C PRO A 194 19.90 15.92 -6.55
N GLY A 195 20.91 16.14 -7.40
CA GLY A 195 22.22 16.58 -6.92
C GLY A 195 23.36 16.40 -7.91
N SER A 196 23.47 17.29 -8.90
CA SER A 196 24.77 17.74 -9.40
C SER A 196 24.63 19.01 -10.22
N ALA A 197 25.56 19.92 -10.03
CA ALA A 197 25.56 21.29 -10.46
C ALA A 197 25.62 21.50 -11.98
N HIS A 198 25.14 22.68 -12.35
CA HIS A 198 25.21 23.34 -13.63
C HIS A 198 26.62 23.35 -14.27
N VAL A 199 26.72 22.94 -15.54
CA VAL A 199 27.78 23.40 -16.47
C VAL A 199 27.11 23.64 -17.84
N PRO A 200 27.28 24.81 -18.48
CA PRO A 200 26.53 25.15 -19.68
C PRO A 200 27.10 24.48 -20.94
N ARG A 201 26.19 24.22 -21.90
CA ARG A 201 26.47 23.66 -23.23
C ARG A 201 27.26 24.62 -24.13
N ARG A 202 28.13 24.09 -25.01
CA ARG A 202 28.11 24.46 -26.45
C ARG A 202 28.88 23.51 -27.40
N ALA A 203 28.17 23.17 -28.49
CA ALA A 203 28.53 22.89 -29.89
C ALA A 203 29.55 21.79 -30.31
N VAL A 204 29.00 20.83 -31.10
CA VAL A 204 29.59 19.88 -32.08
C VAL A 204 29.95 20.68 -33.37
N PRO A 205 30.91 20.37 -34.30
CA PRO A 205 31.16 19.03 -34.91
C PRO A 205 32.57 18.71 -35.50
N GLY A 206 32.78 17.46 -35.95
CA GLY A 206 33.57 17.17 -37.16
C GLY A 206 34.68 16.10 -37.12
N ALA A 207 34.44 15.03 -37.90
CA ALA A 207 35.33 14.37 -38.87
C ALA A 207 36.58 13.53 -38.46
N GLU A 208 36.57 12.29 -38.99
CA GLU A 208 37.65 11.57 -39.72
C GLU A 208 38.94 11.16 -38.95
N ALA A 209 39.16 9.86 -38.73
CA ALA A 209 39.92 8.92 -39.58
C ALA A 209 41.45 9.03 -39.44
N ASP A 210 42.12 7.96 -39.00
CA ASP A 210 43.03 7.15 -39.84
C ASP A 210 44.01 6.29 -39.02
N ARG A 211 44.45 5.22 -39.69
CA ARG A 211 45.34 4.10 -39.40
C ARG A 211 46.61 4.43 -38.58
N SER A 212 47.12 3.43 -37.84
CA SER A 212 48.19 2.53 -38.33
C SER A 212 48.91 1.73 -37.23
N ARG A 213 49.11 0.44 -37.54
CA ARG A 213 50.27 -0.47 -37.29
C ARG A 213 51.26 -0.14 -36.15
N ALA A 214 51.58 -1.15 -35.34
CA ALA A 214 52.84 -1.92 -35.44
C ALA A 214 52.87 -3.11 -34.45
N ALA A 215 53.52 -4.19 -34.90
CA ALA A 215 53.75 -5.44 -34.20
C ALA A 215 55.18 -5.47 -33.58
N VAL A 216 55.57 -6.66 -33.07
CA VAL A 216 56.91 -7.12 -32.63
C VAL A 216 57.11 -7.00 -31.10
N ASP A 217 56.92 -8.09 -30.33
CA ASP A 217 57.85 -9.22 -30.04
C ASP A 217 59.09 -8.81 -29.24
N THR A 218 59.26 -9.34 -28.02
CA THR A 218 60.37 -10.22 -27.62
C THR A 218 60.44 -10.43 -26.10
N ARG A 219 60.33 -11.70 -25.71
CA ARG A 219 61.19 -12.47 -24.79
C ARG A 219 61.83 -11.76 -23.59
N GLY A 220 61.66 -12.35 -22.40
CA GLY A 220 62.70 -12.28 -21.36
C GLY A 220 62.26 -12.46 -19.91
N ARG A 221 61.99 -13.70 -19.47
CA ARG A 221 62.40 -14.19 -18.13
C ARG A 221 63.91 -14.55 -18.22
N PRO A 222 64.65 -14.78 -17.11
CA PRO A 222 64.41 -14.47 -15.69
C PRO A 222 65.66 -13.85 -14.99
N ARG A 223 65.51 -13.38 -13.75
CA ARG A 223 66.23 -13.89 -12.56
C ARG A 223 65.33 -13.72 -11.34
#